data_AF-A0A5K1B7J3-F1
#
_entry.id   AF-A0A5K1B7J3-F1
#
_cell.length_a   1.000
_cell.length_b   1.000
_cell.length_c   1.000
_cell.angle_alpha   90.00
_cell.angle_beta   90.00
_cell.angle_gamma   90.00
#
_symmetry.space_group_name_H-M   'P 1'
#
loop_
_entity.id
_entity.type
_entity.pdbx_description
1 polymer ?
#
loop_
_entity_poly.entity_id
_entity_poly.type
_entity_poly.pdbx_seq_one_letter_code
_entity_poly.pdbx_strand_id
1 'polypeptide(L)' 'RTHDQEVFSFFPDERPCNGFEEVLARYREIVPQLRLA' A
#
# COMPACT_ATOMS: atom_id res chain seq x y z
N ARG A 1 22.43 6.26 -3.94
CA ARG A 1 21.37 7.19 -4.41
C ARG A 1 20.26 6.31 -4.97
N THR A 2 19.49 5.67 -4.09
CA THR A 2 18.45 4.69 -4.45
C THR A 2 17.29 5.47 -5.07
N HIS A 3 17.24 5.49 -6.40
CA HIS A 3 16.18 6.13 -7.19
C HIS A 3 14.99 5.20 -7.40
N ASP A 4 14.92 4.08 -6.67
CA ASP A 4 13.77 3.21 -6.61
C ASP A 4 12.64 3.94 -5.89
N GLN A 5 11.84 4.65 -6.67
CA GLN A 5 10.56 5.25 -6.26
C GLN A 5 9.41 4.26 -6.43
N GLU A 6 9.69 2.97 -6.62
CA GLU A 6 8.68 1.91 -6.66
C GLU A 6 8.18 1.62 -5.23
N VAL A 7 7.60 2.64 -4.60
CA VAL A 7 6.86 2.48 -3.36
C VAL A 7 5.58 1.75 -3.73
N PHE A 8 5.42 0.53 -3.23
CA PHE A 8 4.19 -0.23 -3.42
C PHE A 8 2.97 0.60 -3.00
N SER A 9 2.04 0.82 -3.93
CA SER A 9 0.78 1.50 -3.64
C SER A 9 -0.30 0.50 -3.23
N PHE A 10 -1.10 0.88 -2.24
CA PHE A 10 -2.30 0.14 -1.85
C PHE A 10 -3.55 0.56 -2.64
N PHE A 11 -3.39 1.38 -3.68
CA PHE A 11 -4.48 1.86 -4.52
C PHE A 11 -4.36 1.37 -5.97
N PRO A 12 -5.48 1.03 -6.64
CA PRO A 12 -5.46 0.58 -8.03
C PRO A 12 -4.97 1.62 -9.04
N ASP A 13 -5.04 2.90 -8.71
CA ASP A 13 -4.57 4.03 -9.52
C ASP A 13 -3.10 4.38 -9.24
N GLU A 14 -2.38 3.53 -8.51
CA GLU A 14 -0.96 3.64 -8.17
C GLU A 14 -0.58 4.91 -7.40
N ARG A 15 -1.57 5.66 -6.89
CA ARG A 15 -1.28 6.87 -6.11
C ARG A 15 -0.53 6.50 -4.82
N PRO A 16 0.43 7.33 -4.38
CA PRO A 16 1.07 7.10 -3.09
C PRO A 16 0.07 7.30 -1.94
N CYS A 17 0.30 6.60 -0.83
CA CYS A 17 -0.37 6.89 0.42
C CYS A 17 0.18 8.18 1.05
N ASN A 18 -0.71 8.97 1.64
CA ASN A 18 -0.42 10.18 2.40
C ASN A 18 0.02 9.79 3.81
N GLY A 19 1.27 9.34 3.92
CA GLY A 19 1.89 8.97 5.18
C GLY A 19 1.46 7.62 5.73
N PHE A 20 1.98 7.31 6.92
CA PHE A 20 1.90 5.98 7.52
C PHE A 20 0.48 5.60 7.98
N GLU A 21 -0.32 6.57 8.41
CA GLU A 21 -1.69 6.33 8.84
C GLU A 21 -2.57 5.81 7.70
N GLU A 22 -2.46 6.39 6.49
CA GLU A 22 -3.20 5.90 5.32
C GLU A 22 -2.71 4.51 4.90
N VAL A 23 -1.41 4.25 4.98
CA VAL A 23 -0.84 2.90 4.75
C VAL A 23 -1.49 1.88 5.70
N LEU A 24 -1.53 2.15 7.00
CA LEU A 24 -2.09 1.24 8.00
C LEU A 24 -3.59 1.01 7.78
N ALA A 25 -4.33 2.06 7.46
CA ALA A 25 -5.76 1.96 7.17
C ALA A 25 -6.01 1.04 5.97
N ARG A 26 -5.30 1.28 4.85
CA ARG A 26 -5.43 0.49 3.62
C ARG A 26 -5.00 -0.95 3.79
N TYR A 27 -3.91 -1.19 4.51
CA TYR A 27 -3.46 -2.55 4.82
C TYR A 27 -4.53 -3.34 5.58
N ARG A 28 -5.14 -2.74 6.62
CA ARG A 28 -6.22 -3.38 7.41
C ARG A 28 -7.46 -3.71 6.59
N GLU A 29 -7.74 -2.93 5.54
CA GLU A 29 -8.86 -3.19 4.62
C GLU A 29 -8.56 -4.35 3.65
N ILE A 30 -7.32 -4.45 3.18
CA ILE A 30 -6.90 -5.42 2.15
C ILE A 30 -6.67 -6.80 2.76
N VAL A 31 -5.97 -6.89 3.90
CA VAL A 31 -5.55 -8.17 4.50
C VAL A 31 -6.67 -9.19 4.68
N PRO A 32 -7.87 -8.84 5.17
CA PRO A 32 -8.96 -9.81 5.33
C PRO A 32 -9.44 -10.44 4.02
N GLN A 33 -9.18 -9.77 2.88
CA GLN A 33 -9.56 -10.23 1.55
C GLN A 33 -8.46 -11.11 0.91
N LEU A 34 -7.23 -11.06 1.43
CA LEU A 34 -6.13 -11.87 0.95
C LEU A 34 -6.33 -13.32 1.41
N ARG A 35 -6.43 -14.23 0.44
CA ARG A 35 -6.31 -15.66 0.71
C ARG A 35 -4.83 -16.02 0.64
N LEU A 36 -4.23 -16.24 1.80
CA LEU A 36 -2.87 -16.77 1.88
C LEU A 36 -2.93 -18.28 1.57
N ALA A 37 -2.08 -18.74 0.64
CA ALA A 37 -2.02 -20.11 0.15
C ALA A 37 -1.17 -21.01 1.05
#